data_AF-A0A1E4SHB1-F1
#
_entry.id   AF-A0A1E4SHB1-F1
#
_cell.length_a   1.000
_cell.length_b   1.000
_cell.length_c   1.000
_cell.angle_alpha   90.00
_cell.angle_beta   90.00
_cell.angle_gamma   90.00
#
_symmetry.space_group_name_H-M   'P 1'
#
loop_
_entity.id
_entity.type
_entity.pdbx_description
1 polymer ?
#
loop_
_entity_poly.entity_id
_entity_poly.type
_entity_poly.pdbx_seq_one_letter_code
_entity_poly.pdbx_strand_id
1 'polypeptide(L)'
;MNFIKKLIGTLATDEVALLPSGKLFLTRLPRLPKGELECLYNDAYASIRQTTSPYYYQLCITRVFQEGEADADGSLDGESDDDADFEDHDTPRSINDSSASKDEWTFPIVQELAIQYQERSNGVRAITWVDLNGDEGDQFEFRVDEDVHLSEVDLFVDAVYRSIYELRFQQSSRGIAREELEEFVYETPVESLAAFR
;
A
#
# COMPACT_ATOMS: atom_id res chain seq x y z
N MET A 1 12.58 -21.65 1.23
CA MET A 1 12.67 -21.62 2.70
C MET A 1 11.59 -20.68 3.21
N ASN A 2 10.77 -21.10 4.17
CA ASN A 2 9.59 -20.35 4.63
C ASN A 2 10.00 -19.24 5.60
N PHE A 3 10.40 -18.08 5.07
CA PHE A 3 10.69 -16.89 5.90
C PHE A 3 9.41 -16.26 6.47
N ILE A 4 8.27 -16.38 5.77
CA ILE A 4 6.95 -15.87 6.20
C ILE A 4 6.52 -16.45 7.55
N LYS A 5 6.82 -17.73 7.81
CA LYS A 5 6.47 -18.39 9.09
C LYS A 5 7.23 -17.83 10.29
N LYS A 6 8.32 -17.09 10.09
CA LYS A 6 9.10 -16.48 11.18
C LYS A 6 8.64 -15.06 11.55
N LEU A 7 7.87 -14.39 10.69
CA LEU A 7 7.28 -13.07 10.99
C LEU A 7 6.05 -13.14 11.91
N ILE A 8 5.43 -14.32 12.03
CA ILE A 8 4.26 -14.56 12.90
C ILE A 8 4.63 -14.47 14.41
N GLY A 9 5.93 -14.40 14.76
CA GLY A 9 6.42 -14.43 16.15
C GLY A 9 6.46 -13.09 16.89
N THR A 10 6.34 -11.96 16.19
CA THR A 10 6.31 -10.61 16.79
C THR A 10 5.50 -9.69 15.89
N LEU A 11 4.20 -9.95 15.76
CA LEU A 11 3.30 -8.88 15.34
C LEU A 11 3.50 -7.75 16.35
N ALA A 12 3.80 -6.54 15.86
CA ALA A 12 3.70 -5.35 16.70
C ALA A 12 2.31 -5.40 17.37
N THR A 13 2.20 -4.99 18.63
CA THR A 13 0.96 -5.12 19.42
C THR A 13 -0.27 -4.49 18.77
N ASP A 14 -0.05 -3.70 17.72
CA ASP A 14 -1.00 -2.83 17.08
C ASP A 14 -1.35 -3.31 15.65
N GLU A 15 -0.84 -4.46 15.17
CA GLU A 15 -1.20 -5.02 13.85
C GLU A 15 -2.53 -5.79 13.90
N VAL A 16 -3.50 -5.36 13.08
CA VAL A 16 -4.88 -5.86 13.03
C VAL A 16 -5.06 -6.94 11.97
N ALA A 17 -4.42 -6.78 10.80
CA ALA A 17 -4.46 -7.73 9.69
C ALA A 17 -3.22 -7.59 8.81
N LEU A 18 -2.88 -8.66 8.08
CA LEU A 18 -1.68 -8.76 7.26
C LEU A 18 -1.95 -9.53 5.96
N LEU A 19 -1.43 -9.02 4.85
CA LEU A 19 -1.19 -9.78 3.62
C LEU A 19 0.31 -10.03 3.51
N PRO A 20 0.76 -11.30 3.56
CA PRO A 20 2.16 -11.61 3.81
C PRO A 20 3.08 -11.43 2.59
N SER A 21 2.53 -11.36 1.38
CA SER A 21 3.31 -11.23 0.14
C SER A 21 2.50 -10.58 -0.97
N GLY A 22 3.19 -9.75 -1.75
CA GLY A 22 2.64 -9.07 -2.91
C GLY A 22 3.58 -8.00 -3.44
N LYS A 23 3.04 -7.18 -4.34
CA LYS A 23 3.77 -6.15 -5.09
C LYS A 23 3.02 -4.84 -5.07
N LEU A 24 3.76 -3.74 -4.89
CA LEU A 24 3.17 -2.40 -4.89
C LEU A 24 3.39 -1.71 -6.23
N PHE A 25 2.31 -1.24 -6.82
CA PHE A 25 2.32 -0.42 -8.02
C PHE A 25 1.65 0.93 -7.77
N LEU A 26 2.04 1.91 -8.56
CA LEU A 26 1.41 3.23 -8.65
C LEU A 26 1.07 3.50 -10.11
N THR A 27 -0.20 3.75 -10.39
CA THR A 27 -0.67 4.19 -11.71
C THR A 27 -0.78 5.69 -11.69
N ARG A 28 -0.02 6.37 -12.55
CA ARG A 28 -0.20 7.80 -12.81
C ARG A 28 -1.18 7.98 -13.96
N LEU A 29 -2.40 8.48 -13.68
CA LEU A 29 -3.37 8.79 -14.74
C LEU A 29 -2.81 9.95 -15.59
N PRO A 30 -3.10 10.01 -16.90
CA PRO A 30 -2.13 10.58 -17.79
C PRO A 30 -2.40 12.02 -18.17
N ARG A 31 -1.30 12.75 -18.34
CA ARG A 31 -1.14 13.66 -19.48
C ARG A 31 -0.73 12.94 -20.80
N LEU A 32 -0.65 11.60 -20.88
CA LEU A 32 -0.21 10.80 -22.05
C LEU A 32 -0.99 9.47 -22.34
N PRO A 33 -1.06 8.97 -23.58
CA PRO A 33 -2.01 7.92 -24.02
C PRO A 33 -1.84 6.49 -23.42
N LYS A 34 -0.87 6.27 -22.53
CA LYS A 34 -0.72 5.07 -21.71
C LYS A 34 -0.27 5.52 -20.32
N GLY A 35 -1.17 5.51 -19.34
CA GLY A 35 -0.80 5.84 -17.95
C GLY A 35 0.41 5.03 -17.52
N GLU A 36 1.37 5.69 -16.88
CA GLU A 36 2.61 5.07 -16.46
C GLU A 36 2.30 4.20 -15.24
N LEU A 37 2.36 2.87 -15.41
CA LEU A 37 2.27 1.92 -14.31
C LEU A 37 3.68 1.70 -13.75
N GLU A 38 3.96 2.33 -12.63
CA GLU A 38 5.23 2.23 -11.93
C GLU A 38 5.17 1.08 -10.93
N CYS A 39 6.18 0.20 -10.92
CA CYS A 39 6.35 -0.83 -9.90
C CYS A 39 7.24 -0.26 -8.79
N LEU A 40 6.66 0.04 -7.63
CA LEU A 40 7.39 0.60 -6.49
C LEU A 40 8.12 -0.50 -5.72
N TYR A 41 7.45 -1.59 -5.38
CA TYR A 41 8.04 -2.74 -4.67
C TYR A 41 7.76 -4.04 -5.41
N ASN A 42 8.82 -4.78 -5.74
CA ASN A 42 8.73 -6.11 -6.35
C ASN A 42 8.37 -7.21 -5.36
N ASP A 43 8.73 -7.03 -4.08
CA ASP A 43 8.38 -7.90 -2.98
C ASP A 43 8.04 -7.02 -1.77
N ALA A 44 6.83 -7.16 -1.24
CA ALA A 44 6.32 -6.38 -0.12
C ALA A 44 5.24 -7.15 0.65
N TYR A 45 4.95 -6.70 1.87
CA TYR A 45 3.77 -7.10 2.61
C TYR A 45 2.89 -5.89 2.92
N ALA A 46 1.59 -6.11 3.11
CA ALA A 46 0.65 -5.06 3.48
C ALA A 46 0.09 -5.34 4.88
N SER A 47 0.05 -4.35 5.77
CA SER A 47 -0.56 -4.49 7.09
C SER A 47 -1.52 -3.36 7.43
N ILE A 48 -2.52 -3.68 8.24
CA ILE A 48 -3.41 -2.70 8.87
C ILE A 48 -2.95 -2.54 10.31
N ARG A 49 -2.60 -1.32 10.71
CA ARG A 49 -2.12 -1.02 12.05
C ARG A 49 -3.03 -0.03 12.75
N GLN A 50 -3.27 -0.27 14.04
CA GLN A 50 -3.89 0.71 14.91
C GLN A 50 -2.85 1.79 15.25
N THR A 51 -3.29 3.04 15.32
CA THR A 51 -2.44 4.13 15.81
C THR A 51 -2.56 4.28 17.32
N THR A 52 -1.81 5.22 17.91
CA THR A 52 -1.98 5.62 19.32
C THR A 52 -3.33 6.26 19.62
N SER A 53 -4.05 6.73 18.59
CA SER A 53 -5.39 7.32 18.71
C SER A 53 -6.45 6.24 18.50
N PRO A 54 -7.42 6.07 19.43
CA PRO A 54 -8.47 5.07 19.28
C PRO A 54 -9.25 5.25 17.98
N TYR A 55 -9.57 4.14 17.32
CA TYR A 55 -10.35 4.11 16.07
C TYR A 55 -9.67 4.76 14.85
N TYR A 56 -8.40 5.13 14.96
CA TYR A 56 -7.59 5.56 13.83
C TYR A 56 -6.63 4.43 13.44
N TYR A 57 -6.66 4.08 12.15
CA TYR A 57 -5.91 3.00 11.56
C TYR A 57 -5.13 3.46 10.34
N GLN A 58 -4.09 2.70 10.00
CA GLN A 58 -3.24 2.95 8.85
C GLN A 58 -3.07 1.67 8.03
N LEU A 59 -3.13 1.82 6.70
CA LEU A 59 -2.66 0.83 5.76
C LEU A 59 -1.16 1.10 5.53
N CYS A 60 -0.34 0.09 5.75
CA CYS A 60 1.10 0.17 5.57
C CYS A 60 1.55 -0.85 4.54
N ILE A 61 2.39 -0.44 3.59
CA ILE A 61 3.03 -1.33 2.61
C ILE A 61 4.53 -1.27 2.84
N THR A 62 5.11 -2.40 3.25
CA THR A 62 6.52 -2.48 3.64
C THR A 62 7.27 -3.36 2.65
N ARG A 63 8.38 -2.86 2.12
CA ARG A 63 9.27 -3.58 1.20
C ARG A 63 9.94 -4.76 1.92
N VAL A 64 10.08 -5.88 1.22
CA VAL A 64 10.87 -7.04 1.67
C VAL A 64 12.22 -7.01 0.97
N PHE A 65 13.30 -7.04 1.75
CA PHE A 65 14.66 -7.15 1.21
C PHE A 65 15.04 -8.60 0.97
N GLN A 66 15.58 -8.91 -0.20
CA GLN A 66 16.22 -10.20 -0.48
C GLN A 66 17.73 -10.12 -0.24
N GLU A 67 18.29 -11.11 0.46
CA GLU A 67 19.72 -11.22 0.73
C GLU A 67 20.51 -11.20 -0.59
N GLY A 68 21.23 -10.11 -0.88
CA GLY A 68 21.98 -9.90 -2.13
C GLY A 68 21.52 -8.70 -2.97
N GLU A 69 20.41 -8.05 -2.64
CA GLU A 69 20.09 -6.72 -3.17
C GLU A 69 21.03 -5.71 -2.49
N ALA A 70 22.16 -5.39 -3.15
CA ALA A 70 22.89 -4.17 -2.81
C ALA A 70 21.95 -2.98 -3.04
N ASP A 71 21.96 -2.00 -2.14
CA ASP A 71 21.24 -0.73 -2.28
C ASP A 71 21.62 -0.04 -3.60
N ALA A 72 20.99 -0.42 -4.72
CA ALA A 72 21.17 0.18 -6.03
C ALA A 72 20.35 1.48 -6.15
N ASP A 73 20.26 2.22 -5.04
CA ASP A 73 19.86 3.61 -5.00
C ASP A 73 21.15 4.42 -4.79
N GLY A 74 21.75 4.74 -5.92
CA GLY A 74 22.98 5.49 -6.05
C GLY A 74 23.46 5.29 -7.47
N SER A 75 23.31 6.32 -8.31
CA SER A 75 23.78 6.48 -9.71
C SER A 75 22.81 6.10 -10.85
N LEU A 76 21.85 6.99 -11.09
CA LEU A 76 21.71 7.63 -12.42
C LEU A 76 22.17 9.07 -12.17
N ASP A 77 23.46 9.38 -12.24
CA ASP A 77 24.05 9.91 -13.47
C ASP A 77 25.45 9.35 -13.73
N GLY A 78 25.64 8.90 -14.96
CA GLY A 78 26.92 8.42 -15.47
C GLY A 78 27.98 9.50 -15.55
N GLU A 79 29.12 9.20 -14.95
CA GLU A 79 30.49 9.44 -15.41
C GLU A 79 30.86 10.87 -15.83
N SER A 80 31.60 11.55 -14.94
CA SER A 80 32.86 12.15 -15.34
C SER A 80 33.83 12.16 -14.15
N ASP A 81 34.93 11.43 -14.32
CA ASP A 81 36.16 11.50 -13.55
C ASP A 81 36.69 12.94 -13.59
N ASP A 82 36.94 13.55 -12.43
CA ASP A 82 38.11 14.42 -12.15
C ASP A 82 37.92 15.23 -10.84
N ASP A 83 38.84 14.95 -9.92
CA ASP A 83 39.41 15.80 -8.87
C ASP A 83 38.60 16.29 -7.65
N ALA A 84 39.26 16.10 -6.51
CA ALA A 84 38.95 16.49 -5.15
C ALA A 84 38.50 17.95 -4.97
N ASP A 85 37.52 18.18 -4.08
CA ASP A 85 37.80 18.80 -2.78
C ASP A 85 36.60 18.70 -1.83
N PHE A 86 36.91 18.65 -0.54
CA PHE A 86 35.99 18.85 0.58
C PHE A 86 35.16 20.12 0.37
N GLU A 87 33.84 20.08 0.62
CA GLU A 87 33.17 20.99 1.55
C GLU A 87 31.69 20.63 1.78
N ASP A 88 31.36 20.70 3.07
CA ASP A 88 30.05 20.88 3.68
C ASP A 88 29.01 21.55 2.76
N HIS A 89 28.08 20.77 2.22
CA HIS A 89 26.86 21.31 1.63
C HIS A 89 25.68 20.55 2.21
N ASP A 90 25.09 21.16 3.24
CA ASP A 90 23.67 21.05 3.59
C ASP A 90 22.84 20.93 2.32
N THR A 91 22.64 19.71 1.82
CA THR A 91 21.55 19.43 0.90
C THR A 91 20.30 19.61 1.75
N PRO A 92 19.47 20.64 1.51
CA PRO A 92 18.28 20.81 2.28
C PRO A 92 17.44 19.57 2.01
N ARG A 93 17.28 18.74 3.05
CA ARG A 93 16.31 17.65 3.06
C ARG A 93 15.03 18.24 2.51
N SER A 94 14.63 17.83 1.32
CA SER A 94 13.33 18.18 0.78
C SER A 94 12.33 17.66 1.80
N ILE A 95 11.76 18.58 2.57
CA ILE A 95 10.63 18.30 3.46
C ILE A 95 9.44 18.13 2.52
N ASN A 96 9.44 17.03 1.78
CA ASN A 96 8.19 16.43 1.37
C ASN A 96 7.77 15.62 2.58
N ASP A 97 6.87 16.18 3.36
CA ASP A 97 6.18 15.53 4.48
C ASP A 97 5.24 14.46 3.91
N SER A 98 5.84 13.48 3.24
CA SER A 98 5.18 12.30 2.69
C SER A 98 5.51 11.17 3.65
N SER A 99 4.48 10.47 4.10
CA SER A 99 4.47 9.30 4.99
C SER A 99 5.24 8.07 4.48
N ALA A 100 6.19 8.26 3.57
CA ALA A 100 7.06 7.26 3.01
C ALA A 100 8.44 7.33 3.69
N SER A 101 8.78 6.32 4.48
CA SER A 101 10.20 6.00 4.64
C SER A 101 10.65 5.28 3.36
N LYS A 102 11.96 5.23 3.06
CA LYS A 102 12.48 4.57 1.84
C LYS A 102 11.93 3.14 1.63
N ASP A 103 11.53 2.49 2.72
CA ASP A 103 11.13 1.07 2.74
C ASP A 103 9.65 0.85 3.10
N GLU A 104 8.89 1.91 3.38
CA GLU A 104 7.51 1.77 3.84
C GLU A 104 6.64 2.96 3.43
N TRP A 105 5.50 2.65 2.81
CA TRP A 105 4.42 3.59 2.56
C TRP A 105 3.33 3.44 3.62
N THR A 106 2.83 4.57 4.15
CA THR A 106 1.74 4.58 5.13
C THR A 106 0.60 5.48 4.67
N PHE A 107 -0.63 4.96 4.74
CA PHE A 107 -1.85 5.65 4.34
C PHE A 107 -2.88 5.61 5.48
N PRO A 108 -3.50 6.74 5.86
CA PRO A 108 -4.60 6.70 6.83
C PRO A 108 -5.80 5.97 6.22
N ILE A 109 -6.41 5.04 6.96
CA ILE A 109 -7.63 4.37 6.52
C ILE A 109 -8.80 5.32 6.75
N VAL A 110 -9.14 6.05 5.71
CA VAL A 110 -10.27 6.98 5.66
C VAL A 110 -11.17 6.63 4.48
N GLN A 111 -12.40 7.15 4.51
CA GLN A 111 -13.39 6.87 3.48
C GLN A 111 -12.92 7.37 2.10
N GLU A 112 -12.22 8.51 2.05
CA GLU A 112 -11.71 9.17 0.85
C GLU A 112 -10.64 8.37 0.11
N LEU A 113 -9.94 7.45 0.80
CA LEU A 113 -8.94 6.59 0.17
C LEU A 113 -9.59 5.60 -0.82
N ALA A 114 -10.90 5.36 -0.68
CA ALA A 114 -11.70 4.48 -1.55
C ALA A 114 -11.02 3.12 -1.77
N ILE A 115 -10.66 2.43 -0.67
CA ILE A 115 -9.99 1.13 -0.71
C ILE A 115 -10.93 0.09 -1.30
N GLN A 116 -10.46 -0.66 -2.29
CA GLN A 116 -11.21 -1.69 -3.01
C GLN A 116 -10.43 -3.00 -3.08
N TYR A 117 -11.15 -4.12 -2.96
CA TYR A 117 -10.66 -5.42 -3.37
C TYR A 117 -11.15 -5.72 -4.79
N GLN A 118 -10.25 -6.16 -5.66
CA GLN A 118 -10.56 -6.55 -7.04
C GLN A 118 -9.96 -7.91 -7.37
N GLU A 119 -10.75 -8.76 -8.00
CA GLU A 119 -10.28 -9.99 -8.62
C GLU A 119 -10.49 -9.89 -10.14
N ARG A 120 -9.39 -9.94 -10.88
CA ARG A 120 -9.40 -9.79 -12.34
C ARG A 120 -9.64 -11.13 -13.02
N SER A 121 -10.13 -11.09 -14.26
CA SER A 121 -10.35 -12.28 -15.08
C SER A 121 -9.13 -13.18 -15.31
N ASN A 122 -7.91 -12.64 -15.11
CA ASN A 122 -6.66 -13.38 -15.20
C ASN A 122 -6.22 -13.99 -13.84
N GLY A 123 -7.05 -13.92 -12.80
CA GLY A 123 -6.76 -14.42 -11.46
C GLY A 123 -5.96 -13.47 -10.57
N VAL A 124 -5.56 -12.29 -11.07
CA VAL A 124 -4.85 -11.31 -10.25
C VAL A 124 -5.80 -10.73 -9.21
N ARG A 125 -5.42 -10.88 -7.95
CA ARG A 125 -6.08 -10.32 -6.76
C ARG A 125 -5.35 -9.05 -6.35
N ALA A 126 -6.08 -7.96 -6.13
CA ALA A 126 -5.46 -6.69 -5.79
C ALA A 126 -6.29 -5.89 -4.79
N ILE A 127 -5.60 -5.14 -3.94
CA ILE A 127 -6.16 -4.07 -3.12
C ILE A 127 -5.75 -2.74 -3.77
N THR A 128 -6.71 -1.87 -4.07
CA THR A 128 -6.47 -0.60 -4.77
C THR A 128 -7.02 0.58 -4.00
N TRP A 129 -6.37 1.73 -4.04
CA TRP A 129 -6.82 2.96 -3.37
C TRP A 129 -6.31 4.22 -4.07
N VAL A 130 -7.02 5.34 -3.88
CA VAL A 130 -6.68 6.64 -4.47
C VAL A 130 -5.44 7.22 -3.76
N ASP A 131 -4.52 7.80 -4.53
CA ASP A 131 -3.44 8.61 -3.98
C ASP A 131 -3.96 10.01 -3.62
N LEU A 132 -4.29 10.23 -2.35
CA LEU A 132 -4.78 11.53 -1.86
C LEU A 132 -3.72 12.65 -1.91
N ASN A 133 -2.44 12.30 -2.08
CA ASN A 133 -1.34 13.26 -2.16
C ASN A 133 -0.78 13.39 -3.59
N GLY A 134 -1.32 12.63 -4.54
CA GLY A 134 -0.91 12.60 -5.94
C GLY A 134 -1.72 13.55 -6.82
N ASP A 135 -1.54 13.40 -8.13
CA ASP A 135 -2.38 14.08 -9.12
C ASP A 135 -3.78 13.43 -9.18
N GLU A 136 -4.75 14.18 -9.71
CA GLU A 136 -6.12 13.68 -9.88
C GLU A 136 -6.12 12.40 -10.72
N GLY A 137 -6.55 11.30 -10.10
CA GLY A 137 -6.62 10.00 -10.73
C GLY A 137 -5.43 9.07 -10.44
N ASP A 138 -4.42 9.53 -9.71
CA ASP A 138 -3.36 8.64 -9.24
C ASP A 138 -3.91 7.57 -8.30
N GLN A 139 -3.46 6.34 -8.51
CA GLN A 139 -4.00 5.17 -7.80
C GLN A 139 -2.89 4.18 -7.46
N PHE A 140 -2.86 3.76 -6.21
CA PHE A 140 -2.02 2.65 -5.76
C PHE A 140 -2.72 1.31 -5.95
N GLU A 141 -1.91 0.29 -6.19
CA GLU A 141 -2.35 -1.10 -6.31
C GLU A 141 -1.37 -2.03 -5.61
N PHE A 142 -1.84 -2.74 -4.59
CA PHE A 142 -1.14 -3.87 -3.99
C PHE A 142 -1.65 -5.17 -4.62
N ARG A 143 -0.84 -5.79 -5.50
CA ARG A 143 -1.14 -7.11 -6.09
C ARG A 143 -0.75 -8.19 -5.11
N VAL A 144 -1.72 -9.00 -4.69
CA VAL A 144 -1.51 -10.11 -3.76
C VAL A 144 -0.96 -11.31 -4.54
N ASP A 145 0.11 -11.92 -4.03
CA ASP A 145 0.68 -13.11 -4.66
C ASP A 145 -0.29 -14.30 -4.64
N GLU A 146 -0.12 -15.22 -5.58
CA GLU A 146 -1.03 -16.37 -5.77
C GLU A 146 -1.03 -17.36 -4.59
N ASP A 147 0.06 -17.41 -3.81
CA ASP A 147 0.23 -18.32 -2.67
C ASP A 147 -0.47 -17.86 -1.38
N VAL A 148 -0.92 -16.60 -1.32
CA VAL A 148 -1.73 -16.07 -0.21
C VAL A 148 -3.13 -16.67 -0.24
N HIS A 149 -3.61 -17.17 0.89
CA HIS A 149 -4.94 -17.79 0.96
C HIS A 149 -6.06 -16.76 0.85
N LEU A 150 -7.16 -17.12 0.16
CA LEU A 150 -8.33 -16.24 0.04
C LEU A 150 -8.89 -15.81 1.40
N SER A 151 -8.84 -16.68 2.41
CA SER A 151 -9.26 -16.34 3.76
C SER A 151 -8.42 -15.23 4.41
N GLU A 152 -7.13 -15.14 4.08
CA GLU A 152 -6.26 -14.05 4.56
C GLU A 152 -6.64 -12.74 3.88
N VAL A 153 -6.96 -12.78 2.58
CA VAL A 153 -7.48 -11.64 1.82
C VAL A 153 -8.83 -11.17 2.38
N ASP A 154 -9.76 -12.09 2.63
CA ASP A 154 -11.08 -11.79 3.19
C ASP A 154 -10.98 -11.13 4.57
N LEU A 155 -10.09 -11.64 5.44
CA LEU A 155 -9.84 -11.06 6.75
C LEU A 155 -9.23 -9.66 6.65
N PHE A 156 -8.32 -9.45 5.71
CA PHE A 156 -7.71 -8.14 5.48
C PHE A 156 -8.74 -7.11 5.01
N VAL A 157 -9.59 -7.48 4.05
CA VAL A 157 -10.65 -6.61 3.52
C VAL A 157 -11.71 -6.32 4.58
N ASP A 158 -12.13 -7.31 5.37
CA ASP A 158 -13.05 -7.11 6.51
C ASP A 158 -12.46 -6.15 7.54
N ALA A 159 -11.15 -6.26 7.82
CA ALA A 159 -10.45 -5.34 8.71
C ALA A 159 -10.44 -3.90 8.18
N VAL A 160 -10.29 -3.68 6.86
CA VAL A 160 -10.43 -2.35 6.25
C VAL A 160 -11.81 -1.76 6.54
N TYR A 161 -12.88 -2.50 6.25
CA TYR A 161 -14.25 -1.99 6.43
C TYR A 161 -14.57 -1.71 7.90
N ARG A 162 -14.10 -2.58 8.80
CA ARG A 162 -14.18 -2.34 10.24
C ARG A 162 -13.45 -1.05 10.62
N SER A 163 -12.21 -0.85 10.16
CA SER A 163 -11.45 0.38 10.45
C SER A 163 -12.19 1.65 9.98
N ILE A 164 -12.83 1.61 8.81
CA ILE A 164 -13.63 2.75 8.30
C ILE A 164 -14.87 2.99 9.18
N TYR A 165 -15.58 1.92 9.56
CA TYR A 165 -16.72 2.00 10.48
C TYR A 165 -16.30 2.63 11.82
N GLU A 166 -15.22 2.14 12.42
CA GLU A 166 -14.77 2.61 13.73
C GLU A 166 -14.35 4.07 13.68
N LEU A 167 -13.65 4.49 12.62
CA LEU A 167 -13.31 5.90 12.39
C LEU A 167 -14.56 6.77 12.28
N ARG A 168 -15.56 6.34 11.50
CA ARG A 168 -16.77 7.11 11.24
C ARG A 168 -17.66 7.28 12.48
N PHE A 169 -17.88 6.20 13.23
CA PHE A 169 -18.79 6.20 14.37
C PHE A 169 -18.10 6.43 15.71
N GLN A 170 -16.76 6.44 15.74
CA GLN A 170 -15.94 6.56 16.94
C GLN A 170 -16.31 5.51 18.00
N GLN A 171 -16.54 4.28 17.54
CA GLN A 171 -17.05 3.15 18.30
C GLN A 171 -16.46 1.85 17.79
N SER A 172 -16.26 0.86 18.66
CA SER A 172 -15.77 -0.45 18.25
C SER A 172 -16.74 -1.18 17.30
N SER A 173 -16.20 -1.81 16.27
CA SER A 173 -16.89 -2.67 15.31
C SER A 173 -17.12 -4.09 15.82
N ARG A 174 -16.75 -4.40 17.07
CA ARG A 174 -16.82 -5.75 17.61
C ARG A 174 -18.27 -6.23 17.68
N GLY A 175 -18.58 -7.26 16.91
CA GLY A 175 -19.93 -7.84 16.83
C GLY A 175 -20.83 -7.23 15.76
N ILE A 176 -20.33 -6.26 14.98
CA ILE A 176 -20.99 -5.75 13.78
C ILE A 176 -20.92 -6.83 12.69
N ALA A 177 -22.06 -7.09 12.05
CA ALA A 177 -22.19 -8.06 10.98
C ALA A 177 -21.62 -7.49 9.66
N ARG A 178 -21.20 -8.36 8.74
CA ARG A 178 -20.56 -7.91 7.49
C ARG A 178 -21.52 -7.12 6.60
N GLU A 179 -22.80 -7.47 6.65
CA GLU A 179 -23.88 -6.80 5.92
C GLU A 179 -24.02 -5.33 6.34
N GLU A 180 -23.74 -5.02 7.62
CA GLU A 180 -23.77 -3.63 8.13
C GLU A 180 -22.55 -2.82 7.68
N LEU A 181 -21.49 -3.49 7.20
CA LEU A 181 -20.29 -2.86 6.66
C LEU A 181 -20.37 -2.63 5.14
N GLU A 182 -21.44 -3.09 4.48
CA GLU A 182 -21.63 -2.94 3.03
C GLU A 182 -21.64 -1.49 2.57
N GLU A 183 -22.02 -0.53 3.44
CA GLU A 183 -21.99 0.89 3.10
C GLU A 183 -20.56 1.43 2.81
N PHE A 184 -19.52 0.69 3.21
CA PHE A 184 -18.11 1.03 2.97
C PHE A 184 -17.50 0.24 1.82
N VAL A 185 -18.27 -0.67 1.20
CA VAL A 185 -17.82 -1.42 0.04
C VAL A 185 -17.85 -0.50 -1.16
N TYR A 186 -16.67 -0.13 -1.63
CA TYR A 186 -16.53 0.63 -2.85
C TYR A 186 -16.57 -0.29 -4.06
N GLU A 187 -17.63 -0.22 -4.84
CA GLU A 187 -17.68 -0.85 -6.16
C GLU A 187 -17.20 0.14 -7.22
N THR A 188 -16.18 -0.23 -8.01
CA THR A 188 -15.83 0.56 -9.19
C THR A 188 -16.94 0.37 -10.23
N PRO A 189 -17.59 1.43 -10.75
CA PRO A 189 -18.57 1.28 -11.82
C PRO A 189 -17.92 0.60 -13.03
N VAL A 190 -18.55 -0.42 -13.58
CA VAL A 190 -18.05 -1.25 -14.70
C VAL A 190 -17.60 -0.43 -15.91
N GLU A 191 -18.09 0.80 -16.06
CA GLU A 191 -17.69 1.73 -17.13
C GLU A 191 -16.23 2.23 -17.02
N SER A 192 -15.63 2.28 -15.82
CA SER A 192 -14.21 2.67 -15.69
C SER A 192 -13.24 1.58 -16.16
N LEU A 193 -13.67 0.31 -16.12
CA LEU A 193 -12.90 -0.83 -16.63
C LEU A 193 -12.89 -0.89 -18.16
N ALA A 194 -13.83 -0.22 -18.83
CA ALA A 194 -13.88 -0.13 -20.29
C ALA A 194 -12.92 0.92 -20.86
N ALA A 195 -12.40 1.84 -20.03
CA ALA A 195 -11.42 2.85 -20.45
C ALA A 195 -9.99 2.31 -20.61
N PHE A 196 -9.73 1.06 -20.19
CA PHE A 196 -8.42 0.41 -20.23
C PHE A 196 -8.36 -0.82 -21.16
N ARG A 197 -9.26 -0.94 -22.13
CA ARG A 197 -9.20 -1.97 -23.19
C ARG A 197 -8.71 -1.41 -24.52
#